data_AF-A0A3N5RMJ9-F1
#
_entry.id   AF-A0A3N5RMJ9-F1
#
_cell.length_a   1.000
_cell.length_b   1.000
_cell.length_c   1.000
_cell.angle_alpha   90.00
_cell.angle_beta   90.00
_cell.angle_gamma   90.00
#
_symmetry.space_group_name_H-M   'P 1'
#
loop_
_entity.id
_entity.type
_entity.pdbx_description
1 polymer ?
#
loop_
_entity_poly.entity_id
_entity_poly.type
_entity_poly.pdbx_seq_one_letter_code
_entity_poly.pdbx_strand_id
1 'polypeptide(L)'
;MNKIRTIIKKEYAEVFKNRMVLFTVIFLPLFLTALPLVILYFTGSSEVGAIESGLPEQLNAYCPPGLSGGECFQVYMVSQFLLMYLIMPVAIPVAIAAYSIVGEKTTRSLEPLLATPISTVELLLGKSLAAAIPAVAATYLAFFIFLAGAYIIVPSKGLVSALIDARWI
;
A
#
# COMPACT_ATOMS: atom_id res chain seq x y z
N MET A 1 -17.65 25.01 14.61
CA MET A 1 -16.40 24.40 14.07
C MET A 1 -16.42 22.93 14.45
N ASN A 2 -16.36 22.00 13.48
CA ASN A 2 -16.49 20.55 13.77
C ASN A 2 -15.30 20.06 14.59
N LYS A 3 -15.51 19.68 15.86
CA LYS A 3 -14.48 19.24 16.82
C LYS A 3 -13.55 18.17 16.24
N ILE A 4 -14.12 17.22 15.49
CA ILE A 4 -13.40 16.13 14.81
C ILE A 4 -12.34 16.66 13.82
N ARG A 5 -12.66 17.70 13.04
CA ARG A 5 -11.72 18.26 12.06
C ARG A 5 -10.52 18.93 12.72
N THR A 6 -10.72 19.52 13.90
CA THR A 6 -9.64 20.10 14.71
C THR A 6 -8.71 19.01 15.23
N ILE A 7 -9.26 17.90 15.71
CA ILE A 7 -8.49 16.73 16.15
C ILE A 7 -7.63 16.19 15.00
N ILE A 8 -8.23 15.95 13.82
CA ILE A 8 -7.49 15.45 12.65
C ILE A 8 -6.34 16.39 12.25
N LYS A 9 -6.58 17.71 12.22
CA LYS A 9 -5.52 18.69 11.90
C LYS A 9 -4.37 18.67 12.90
N LYS A 10 -4.66 18.50 14.20
CA LYS A 10 -3.64 18.36 15.24
C LYS A 10 -2.82 17.09 15.00
N GLU A 11 -3.48 15.93 14.82
CA GLU A 11 -2.81 14.64 14.58
C GLU A 11 -1.90 14.70 13.35
N TYR A 12 -2.37 15.29 12.24
CA TYR A 12 -1.55 15.45 11.05
C TYR A 12 -0.31 16.29 11.32
N ALA A 13 -0.43 17.41 12.02
CA ALA A 13 0.72 18.25 12.34
C ALA A 13 1.78 17.49 13.17
N GLU A 14 1.35 16.52 13.98
CA GLU A 14 2.22 15.69 14.81
C GLU A 14 2.85 14.55 13.99
N VAL A 15 2.06 13.85 13.17
CA VAL A 15 2.52 12.80 12.26
C VAL A 15 3.53 13.35 11.24
N PHE A 16 3.25 14.49 10.62
CA PHE A 16 4.16 15.11 9.63
C PHE A 16 5.43 15.70 10.27
N LYS A 17 5.43 16.01 11.57
CA LYS A 17 6.65 16.42 12.28
C LYS A 17 7.54 15.24 12.62
N ASN A 18 6.98 14.06 12.83
CA ASN A 18 7.75 12.88 13.20
C ASN A 18 8.34 12.20 11.97
N ARG A 19 9.64 12.45 11.73
CA ARG A 19 10.40 11.87 10.61
C ARG A 19 10.36 10.34 10.58
N MET A 20 10.28 9.68 11.73
CA MET A 20 10.23 8.21 11.80
C MET A 20 8.90 7.67 11.28
N VAL A 21 7.78 8.26 11.70
CA VAL A 21 6.44 7.87 11.23
C VAL A 21 6.29 8.17 9.74
N LEU A 22 6.68 9.38 9.32
CA LEU A 22 6.64 9.77 7.91
C LEU A 22 7.49 8.83 7.05
N PHE A 23 8.68 8.43 7.54
CA PHE A 23 9.53 7.46 6.86
C PHE A 23 8.81 6.13 6.70
N THR A 24 8.20 5.55 7.74
CA THR A 24 7.48 4.27 7.63
C THR A 24 6.28 4.35 6.69
N VAL A 25 5.49 5.44 6.76
CA VAL A 25 4.30 5.67 5.90
C VAL A 25 4.66 5.75 4.43
N ILE A 26 5.84 6.29 4.10
CA ILE A 26 6.30 6.44 2.71
C ILE A 26 7.11 5.21 2.27
N PHE A 27 8.04 4.75 3.10
CA PHE A 27 8.98 3.69 2.78
C PHE A 27 8.30 2.35 2.58
N LEU A 28 7.37 1.97 3.46
CA LEU A 28 6.72 0.66 3.38
C LEU A 28 5.96 0.49 2.04
N PRO A 29 5.08 1.43 1.62
CA PRO A 29 4.43 1.32 0.32
C PRO A 29 5.40 1.38 -0.86
N LEU A 30 6.39 2.28 -0.83
CA LEU A 30 7.39 2.37 -1.90
C LEU A 30 8.19 1.08 -2.03
N PHE A 31 8.63 0.51 -0.93
CA PHE A 31 9.39 -0.74 -0.93
C PHE A 31 8.55 -1.89 -1.51
N LEU A 32 7.30 -2.02 -1.07
CA LEU A 32 6.38 -3.04 -1.57
C LEU A 32 5.99 -2.84 -3.04
N THR A 33 6.03 -1.61 -3.55
CA THR A 33 5.82 -1.33 -4.99
C THR A 33 7.05 -1.53 -5.85
N ALA A 34 8.22 -1.19 -5.33
CA ALA A 34 9.48 -1.30 -6.06
C ALA A 34 9.86 -2.76 -6.30
N LEU A 35 9.66 -3.65 -5.34
CA LEU A 35 9.97 -5.08 -5.47
C LEU A 35 9.37 -5.75 -6.73
N PRO A 36 8.05 -5.75 -6.94
CA PRO A 36 7.46 -6.37 -8.12
C PRO A 36 7.84 -5.65 -9.41
N LEU A 37 8.02 -4.32 -9.41
CA LEU A 37 8.48 -3.58 -10.60
C LEU A 37 9.91 -3.95 -11.00
N VAL A 38 10.81 -4.09 -10.03
CA VAL A 38 12.20 -4.49 -10.26
C VAL A 38 12.24 -5.91 -10.82
N ILE A 39 11.48 -6.83 -10.23
CA ILE A 39 11.38 -8.21 -10.73
C ILE A 39 10.82 -8.22 -12.15
N LEU A 40 9.77 -7.43 -12.42
CA LEU A 40 9.18 -7.31 -13.76
C LEU A 40 10.21 -6.78 -14.77
N TYR A 41 11.00 -5.77 -14.40
CA TYR A 41 12.06 -5.24 -15.25
C TYR A 41 13.11 -6.30 -15.61
N PHE A 42 13.64 -7.02 -14.61
CA PHE A 42 14.65 -8.06 -14.84
C PHE A 42 14.11 -9.29 -15.58
N THR A 43 12.85 -9.66 -15.34
CA THR A 43 12.22 -10.81 -16.02
C THR A 43 11.72 -10.46 -17.42
N GLY A 44 11.49 -9.18 -17.73
CA GLY A 44 11.17 -8.70 -19.07
C GLY A 44 12.40 -8.55 -19.97
N SER A 45 13.58 -8.30 -19.40
CA SER A 45 14.84 -8.12 -20.15
C SER A 45 15.66 -9.40 -20.35
N SER A 46 15.37 -10.46 -19.58
CA SER A 46 16.16 -11.69 -19.59
C SER A 46 15.47 -12.78 -20.39
N GLU A 47 16.25 -13.64 -21.05
CA GLU A 47 15.86 -14.94 -21.63
C GLU A 47 15.33 -15.96 -20.58
N VAL A 48 14.76 -15.47 -19.47
CA VAL A 48 14.03 -16.24 -18.45
C VAL A 48 12.71 -16.78 -18.99
N GLY A 49 12.36 -16.46 -20.24
CA GLY A 49 11.41 -17.23 -21.06
C GLY A 49 11.77 -18.72 -21.21
N ALA A 50 13.00 -19.13 -20.84
CA ALA A 50 13.44 -20.53 -20.80
C ALA A 50 12.91 -21.34 -19.60
N ILE A 51 11.99 -20.82 -18.77
CA ILE A 51 11.20 -21.63 -17.84
C ILE A 51 10.01 -22.26 -18.61
N GLU A 52 10.25 -22.87 -19.76
CA GLU A 52 9.22 -23.62 -20.51
C GLU A 52 8.98 -25.02 -19.92
N SER A 53 9.93 -25.56 -19.16
CA SER A 53 9.95 -27.00 -18.85
C SER A 53 9.36 -27.40 -17.48
N GLY A 54 8.51 -26.57 -16.87
CA GLY A 54 7.99 -26.91 -15.54
C GLY A 54 6.91 -26.01 -14.97
N LEU A 55 6.11 -25.31 -15.79
CA LEU A 55 4.98 -24.55 -15.26
C LEU A 55 3.95 -25.53 -14.66
N PRO A 56 3.68 -25.50 -13.35
CA PRO A 56 2.62 -26.31 -12.75
C PRO A 56 1.26 -25.97 -13.38
N GLU A 57 0.37 -26.96 -13.53
CA GLU A 57 -0.97 -26.78 -14.11
C GLU A 57 -1.78 -25.64 -13.45
N GLN A 58 -1.48 -25.29 -12.20
CA GLN A 58 -2.06 -24.11 -11.52
C GLN A 58 -1.82 -22.79 -12.26
N LEU A 59 -0.73 -22.64 -13.03
CA LEU A 59 -0.43 -21.41 -13.78
C LEU A 59 -1.34 -21.18 -14.98
N ASN A 60 -1.82 -22.26 -15.62
CA ASN A 60 -2.74 -22.16 -16.76
C ASN A 60 -4.10 -21.56 -16.35
N ALA A 61 -4.51 -21.72 -15.09
CA ALA A 61 -5.74 -21.11 -14.57
C ALA A 61 -5.64 -19.58 -14.44
N TYR A 62 -4.43 -19.03 -14.29
CA TYR A 62 -4.21 -17.59 -14.12
C TYR A 62 -3.83 -16.86 -15.41
N CYS A 63 -3.57 -17.59 -16.51
CA CYS A 63 -3.15 -17.01 -17.77
C CYS A 63 -4.34 -16.65 -18.68
N PRO A 64 -4.46 -15.38 -19.13
CA PRO A 64 -5.42 -15.00 -20.15
C PRO A 64 -5.13 -15.67 -21.50
N PRO A 65 -6.16 -15.91 -22.33
CA PRO A 65 -5.96 -16.52 -23.65
C PRO A 65 -5.12 -15.59 -24.55
N GLY A 66 -4.00 -16.11 -25.07
CA GLY A 66 -3.15 -15.41 -26.05
C GLY A 66 -1.80 -14.89 -25.55
N LEU A 67 -1.41 -15.18 -24.30
CA LEU A 67 -0.09 -14.83 -23.75
C LEU A 67 0.88 -16.01 -23.84
N SER A 68 2.17 -15.72 -24.02
CA SER A 68 3.24 -16.73 -23.99
C SER A 68 3.49 -17.26 -22.57
N GLY A 69 4.06 -18.47 -22.42
CA GLY A 69 4.30 -19.08 -21.10
C GLY A 69 5.14 -18.21 -20.14
N GLY A 70 6.10 -17.45 -20.68
CA GLY A 70 6.87 -16.47 -19.91
C GLY A 70 6.06 -15.27 -19.43
N GLU A 71 5.12 -14.77 -20.24
CA GLU A 71 4.20 -13.68 -19.85
C GLU A 71 3.17 -14.17 -18.81
N CYS A 72 2.70 -15.42 -18.91
CA CYS A 72 1.85 -16.03 -17.88
C CYS A 72 2.56 -16.07 -16.51
N PHE A 73 3.84 -16.46 -16.50
CA PHE A 73 4.66 -16.48 -15.29
C PHE A 73 4.82 -15.09 -14.67
N GLN A 74 5.05 -14.06 -15.49
CA GLN A 74 5.12 -12.67 -15.03
C GLN A 74 3.81 -12.21 -14.37
N VAL A 75 2.65 -12.50 -14.99
CA VAL A 75 1.33 -12.16 -14.41
C VAL A 75 1.10 -12.88 -13.08
N TYR A 76 1.46 -14.16 -12.98
CA TYR A 76 1.33 -14.91 -11.73
C TYR A 76 2.23 -14.36 -10.63
N MET A 77 3.50 -14.07 -10.93
CA MET A 77 4.44 -13.49 -9.97
C MET A 77 3.91 -12.16 -9.42
N VAL A 78 3.45 -11.25 -10.29
CA VAL A 78 2.83 -9.99 -9.85
C VAL A 78 1.57 -10.25 -9.02
N SER A 79 0.76 -11.25 -9.40
CA SER A 79 -0.44 -11.62 -8.65
C SER A 79 -0.15 -12.15 -7.25
N GLN A 80 1.01 -12.77 -7.00
CA GLN A 80 1.41 -13.15 -5.63
C GLN A 80 1.78 -11.91 -4.80
N PHE A 81 2.42 -10.91 -5.41
CA PHE A 81 2.75 -9.66 -4.74
C PHE A 81 1.51 -8.82 -4.39
N LEU A 82 0.39 -8.95 -5.12
CA LEU A 82 -0.89 -8.33 -4.76
C LEU A 82 -1.34 -8.65 -3.33
N LEU A 83 -1.13 -9.89 -2.88
CA LEU A 83 -1.48 -10.28 -1.51
C LEU A 83 -0.70 -9.46 -0.48
N MET A 84 0.51 -9.02 -0.82
CA MET A 84 1.33 -8.16 0.03
C MET A 84 0.82 -6.71 0.06
N TYR A 85 0.13 -6.24 -0.99
CA TYR A 85 -0.53 -4.93 -0.99
C TYR A 85 -1.71 -4.86 -0.02
N LEU A 86 -2.41 -5.97 0.22
CA LEU A 86 -3.51 -6.05 1.20
C LEU A 86 -3.05 -5.78 2.65
N ILE A 87 -1.75 -5.97 2.94
CA ILE A 87 -1.19 -5.69 4.27
C ILE A 87 -1.03 -4.18 4.51
N MET A 88 -0.81 -3.38 3.48
CA MET A 88 -0.56 -1.93 3.60
C MET A 88 -1.68 -1.14 4.31
N PRO A 89 -2.97 -1.25 3.91
CA PRO A 89 -4.04 -0.50 4.56
C PRO A 89 -4.27 -0.92 6.02
N VAL A 90 -3.70 -2.04 6.48
CA VAL A 90 -3.78 -2.48 7.88
C VAL A 90 -2.52 -2.09 8.66
N ALA A 91 -1.33 -2.24 8.07
CA ALA A 91 -0.07 -1.97 8.74
C ALA A 91 0.14 -0.47 9.01
N ILE A 92 -0.20 0.39 8.06
CA ILE A 92 0.06 1.84 8.14
C ILE A 92 -0.79 2.51 9.24
N PRO A 93 -2.13 2.31 9.33
CA PRO A 93 -2.91 2.90 10.41
C PRO A 93 -2.49 2.38 11.78
N VAL A 94 -2.13 1.09 11.89
CA VAL A 94 -1.70 0.49 13.17
C VAL A 94 -0.41 1.16 13.65
N ALA A 95 0.56 1.39 12.75
CA ALA A 95 1.78 2.11 13.08
C ALA A 95 1.48 3.54 13.54
N ILE A 96 0.67 4.29 12.77
CA ILE A 96 0.29 5.67 13.11
C ILE A 96 -0.46 5.74 14.45
N ALA A 97 -1.41 4.82 14.69
CA ALA A 97 -2.18 4.75 15.93
C ALA A 97 -1.30 4.44 17.14
N ALA A 98 -0.35 3.51 17.01
CA ALA A 98 0.61 3.19 18.06
C ALA A 98 1.46 4.43 18.43
N TYR A 99 1.96 5.16 17.43
CA TYR A 99 2.72 6.40 17.68
C TYR A 99 1.87 7.54 18.23
N SER A 100 0.61 7.68 17.81
CA SER A 100 -0.33 8.67 18.38
C SER A 100 -0.53 8.42 19.87
N ILE A 101 -0.77 7.17 20.29
CA ILE A 101 -0.98 6.80 21.70
C ILE A 101 0.31 6.96 22.52
N VAL A 102 1.45 6.48 22.00
CA VAL A 102 2.74 6.58 22.70
C VAL A 102 3.20 8.03 22.81
N GLY A 103 3.02 8.84 21.77
CA GLY A 103 3.34 10.27 21.74
C GLY A 103 2.52 11.09 22.74
N GLU A 104 1.25 10.76 22.91
CA GLU A 104 0.38 11.41 23.89
C GLU A 104 0.73 11.04 25.33
N LYS A 105 1.17 9.80 25.56
CA LYS A 105 1.68 9.36 26.86
C LYS A 105 3.02 10.03 27.21
N THR A 106 3.92 10.24 26.25
CA THR A 106 5.20 10.92 26.50
C THR A 106 5.06 12.43 26.69
N THR A 107 4.09 13.06 26.02
CA THR A 107 3.80 14.51 26.15
C THR A 107 2.86 14.87 27.32
N ARG A 108 2.40 13.88 28.11
CA ARG A 108 1.42 14.04 29.21
C ARG A 108 0.14 14.78 28.81
N SER A 109 -0.24 14.69 27.53
CA SER A 109 -1.40 15.41 27.00
C SER A 109 -2.71 14.60 27.07
N LEU A 110 -2.68 13.38 27.60
CA LEU A 110 -3.86 12.53 27.82
C LEU A 110 -4.81 13.07 28.90
N GLU A 111 -4.27 13.59 30.01
CA GLU A 111 -5.08 14.08 31.13
C GLU A 111 -5.88 15.35 30.78
N PRO A 112 -5.30 16.35 30.07
CA PRO A 112 -6.05 17.54 29.63
C PRO A 112 -7.08 17.23 28.54
N LEU A 113 -6.83 16.24 27.66
CA LEU A 113 -7.76 15.87 26.58
C LEU A 113 -9.04 15.23 27.12
N LEU A 114 -8.94 14.41 28.16
CA LEU A 114 -10.09 13.82 28.88
C LEU A 114 -10.88 14.83 29.72
N ALA A 115 -10.28 15.99 30.03
CA ALA A 115 -10.94 17.07 30.76
C ALA A 115 -11.69 18.06 29.84
N THR A 116 -11.57 17.93 28.52
CA THR A 116 -12.32 18.77 27.57
C THR A 116 -13.75 18.23 27.33
N PRO A 117 -14.74 19.09 27.00
CA PRO A 117 -16.11 18.65 26.72
C PRO A 117 -16.23 18.01 25.32
N ILE A 118 -15.53 16.89 25.14
CA ILE A 118 -15.56 16.03 23.95
C ILE A 118 -16.01 14.64 24.38
N SER A 119 -16.87 13.99 23.59
CA SER A 119 -17.27 12.62 23.91
C SER A 119 -16.14 11.64 23.54
N THR A 120 -16.04 10.52 24.29
CA THR A 120 -15.08 9.45 24.01
C THR A 120 -15.22 8.92 22.57
N VAL A 121 -16.44 8.89 22.04
CA VAL A 121 -16.74 8.44 20.68
C VAL A 121 -16.18 9.42 19.64
N GLU A 122 -16.36 10.73 19.81
CA GLU A 122 -15.80 11.74 18.90
C GLU A 122 -14.27 11.72 18.90
N LEU A 123 -13.64 11.49 20.05
CA LEU A 123 -12.18 11.38 20.16
C LEU A 123 -11.66 10.11 19.46
N LEU A 124 -12.28 8.95 19.72
CA LEU A 124 -11.91 7.68 19.07
C LEU A 124 -12.09 7.76 17.54
N LEU A 125 -13.21 8.30 17.06
CA LEU A 125 -13.46 8.50 15.63
C LEU A 125 -12.47 9.48 15.01
N GLY A 126 -12.15 10.57 15.69
CA GLY A 126 -11.17 11.54 15.20
C GLY A 126 -9.79 10.92 15.02
N LYS A 127 -9.34 10.10 15.98
CA LYS A 127 -8.05 9.41 15.92
C LYS A 127 -8.00 8.29 14.90
N SER A 128 -9.05 7.48 14.80
CA SER A 128 -9.10 6.39 13.82
C SER A 128 -9.13 6.93 12.39
N LEU A 129 -9.91 7.98 12.12
CA LEU A 129 -9.93 8.64 10.81
C LEU A 129 -8.60 9.35 10.50
N ALA A 130 -7.97 9.97 11.49
CA ALA A 130 -6.65 10.57 11.32
C ALA A 130 -5.58 9.53 10.94
N ALA A 131 -5.67 8.29 11.41
CA ALA A 131 -4.75 7.22 11.00
C ALA A 131 -5.15 6.57 9.67
N ALA A 132 -6.45 6.37 9.42
CA ALA A 132 -6.95 5.64 8.26
C ALA A 132 -6.82 6.42 6.95
N ILE A 133 -7.13 7.73 6.95
CA ILE A 133 -7.06 8.56 5.73
C ILE A 133 -5.67 8.55 5.08
N PRO A 134 -4.56 8.85 5.80
CA PRO A 134 -3.23 8.84 5.18
C PRO A 134 -2.81 7.43 4.75
N ALA A 135 -3.23 6.38 5.46
CA ALA A 135 -2.95 5.01 5.05
C ALA A 135 -3.61 4.64 3.73
N VAL A 136 -4.91 4.93 3.58
CA VAL A 136 -5.65 4.69 2.34
C VAL A 136 -5.06 5.51 1.20
N ALA A 137 -4.75 6.78 1.44
CA ALA A 137 -4.12 7.64 0.44
C ALA A 137 -2.74 7.10 0.01
N ALA A 138 -1.92 6.61 0.94
CA ALA A 138 -0.63 6.01 0.65
C ALA A 138 -0.77 4.72 -0.18
N THR A 139 -1.75 3.87 0.13
CA THR A 139 -2.03 2.64 -0.64
C THR A 139 -2.44 2.96 -2.08
N TYR A 140 -3.35 3.93 -2.29
CA TYR A 140 -3.73 4.34 -3.64
C TYR A 140 -2.56 4.97 -4.41
N LEU A 141 -1.76 5.81 -3.74
CA LEU A 141 -0.59 6.42 -4.35
C LEU A 141 0.44 5.37 -4.77
N ALA A 142 0.70 4.38 -3.92
CA ALA A 142 1.54 3.23 -4.21
C ALA A 142 1.02 2.43 -5.41
N PHE A 143 -0.28 2.18 -5.47
CA PHE A 143 -0.92 1.53 -6.62
C PHE A 143 -0.74 2.32 -7.93
N PHE A 144 -0.94 3.64 -7.91
CA PHE A 144 -0.71 4.48 -9.10
C PHE A 144 0.75 4.47 -9.56
N ILE A 145 1.71 4.47 -8.63
CA ILE A 145 3.13 4.34 -8.95
C ILE A 145 3.40 2.99 -9.62
N PHE A 146 2.83 1.90 -9.08
CA PHE A 146 2.97 0.58 -9.67
C PHE A 146 2.42 0.54 -11.10
N LEU A 147 1.21 1.06 -11.33
CA LEU A 147 0.60 1.11 -12.66
C LEU A 147 1.45 1.90 -13.66
N ALA A 148 1.95 3.07 -13.26
CA ALA A 148 2.83 3.89 -14.09
C ALA A 148 4.14 3.16 -14.42
N GLY A 149 4.76 2.50 -13.42
CA GLY A 149 5.96 1.70 -13.62
C GLY A 149 5.74 0.53 -14.56
N ALA A 150 4.65 -0.23 -14.37
CA ALA A 150 4.30 -1.36 -15.21
C ALA A 150 4.04 -0.94 -16.66
N TYR A 151 3.35 0.19 -16.88
CA TYR A 151 3.10 0.74 -18.22
C TYR A 151 4.40 1.14 -18.96
N ILE A 152 5.41 1.64 -18.24
CA ILE A 152 6.69 2.05 -18.83
C ILE A 152 7.56 0.83 -19.17
N ILE A 153 7.54 -0.20 -18.32
CA ILE A 153 8.44 -1.35 -18.43
C ILE A 153 7.93 -2.38 -19.43
N VAL A 154 6.60 -2.56 -19.56
CA VAL A 154 5.99 -3.62 -20.36
C VAL A 154 5.72 -3.16 -21.79
N PRO A 155 6.34 -3.76 -22.82
CA PRO A 155 6.08 -3.41 -24.22
C PRO A 155 4.78 -4.03 -24.78
N SER A 156 4.33 -5.18 -24.24
CA SER A 156 3.18 -5.92 -24.77
C SER A 156 1.84 -5.43 -24.20
N LYS A 157 0.94 -4.98 -25.09
CA LYS A 157 -0.39 -4.47 -24.72
C LYS A 157 -1.25 -5.52 -23.98
N GLY A 158 -1.06 -6.80 -24.30
CA GLY A 158 -1.76 -7.92 -23.67
C GLY A 158 -1.37 -8.14 -22.20
N LEU A 159 -0.08 -8.01 -21.88
CA LEU A 159 0.41 -8.13 -20.50
C LEU A 159 -0.03 -6.93 -19.67
N VAL A 160 -0.02 -5.71 -20.22
CA VAL A 160 -0.55 -4.51 -19.54
C VAL A 160 -2.03 -4.68 -19.20
N SER A 161 -2.87 -5.18 -20.13
CA SER A 161 -4.28 -5.42 -19.82
C SER A 161 -4.49 -6.53 -18.77
N ALA A 162 -3.66 -7.58 -18.78
CA ALA A 162 -3.72 -8.66 -17.81
C ALA A 162 -3.28 -8.20 -16.40
N LEU A 163 -2.31 -7.29 -16.34
CA LEU A 163 -1.84 -6.69 -15.10
C LEU A 163 -2.81 -5.63 -14.57
N ILE A 164 -3.60 -4.96 -15.42
CA ILE A 164 -4.59 -3.93 -15.01
C ILE A 164 -5.98 -4.55 -14.76
N ASP A 165 -6.14 -5.85 -14.98
CA ASP A 165 -7.41 -6.56 -14.79
C ASP A 165 -7.96 -6.35 -13.36
N ALA A 166 -9.25 -6.56 -13.16
CA ALA A 166 -10.04 -6.18 -11.98
C ALA A 166 -9.54 -6.71 -10.62
N ARG A 167 -8.45 -7.49 -10.59
CA ARG A 167 -7.79 -8.02 -9.39
C ARG A 167 -7.24 -6.95 -8.44
N TRP A 168 -7.14 -5.69 -8.88
CA TRP A 168 -6.68 -4.55 -8.06
C TRP A 168 -7.81 -3.75 -7.39
N ILE A 169 -9.07 -4.02 -7.73
CA ILE A 169 -10.29 -3.40 -7.14
C ILE A 169 -10.99 -4.43 -6.27
#